data_AF-A0A4Q9LBS6-F1
#
_entry.id   AF-A0A4Q9LBS6-F1
#
_cell.length_a   1.000
_cell.length_b   1.000
_cell.length_c   1.000
_cell.angle_alpha   90.00
_cell.angle_beta   90.00
_cell.angle_gamma   90.00
#
_symmetry.space_group_name_H-M   'P 1'
#
loop_
_entity.id
_entity.type
_entity.pdbx_description
1 polymer ?
#
loop_
_entity_poly.entity_id
_entity_poly.type
_entity_poly.pdbx_seq_one_letter_code
_entity_poly.pdbx_strand_id
1 'polypeptide(L)'
;MSFSFRTANEVISWLIYADDERKYNSALITEFIKRKILNPLEYDQYMAKIVLNKTEFVLSVLQRLLLSDVKYCTPYDFIFTIEVLAKFNEEKYDDGVYEFLKNVSYLIIESNISTENINLEKISNLEGVFENDLDLNWIYIYIQISWDHFVRYSRIPSSYCYAKIDLLPKTLLEKEWSLAKEGIKIMINWFISSWEKGCYLSYKMFHRFIVILFRYLSISIESRNMVYSILKLFSPENMPFYFIGYLELVNEKITKDLFFNQDGCTFGVEICLSLLKGARIFNNDYVLSIVEQIFYKIFEKCEPFFVENSWLFSYQCPNKFDKLKNLLNSKRSVTTKISGNSAYIKILNALRTENIEKVLEVISEYEDTNDRKWIIYGLVDNLVDNNNISNCAIKVIEKTLNKFKEEIGGVVVCRFMCGNGPESLEVCYNRFFKVESKKIVLKKTVKQYPMIEENNLGLRLNSKESCERASLSVIEAAEIHKQPTPSLDQVNNKGYGVKKCESIIFTPYFR
;
A
#
# COMPACT_ATOMS: atom_id res chain seq x y z
N MET A 1 -28.78 29.72 16.16
CA MET A 1 -29.38 30.36 14.97
C MET A 1 -28.73 29.70 13.76
N SER A 2 -29.47 28.93 12.96
CA SER A 2 -28.94 28.22 11.78
C SER A 2 -29.13 29.09 10.53
N PHE A 3 -28.07 29.21 9.72
CA PHE A 3 -28.14 29.91 8.44
C PHE A 3 -28.69 28.97 7.35
N SER A 4 -29.36 29.53 6.34
CA SER A 4 -29.87 28.73 5.23
C SER A 4 -28.73 28.24 4.32
N PHE A 5 -28.89 27.07 3.70
CA PHE A 5 -27.93 26.52 2.74
C PHE A 5 -27.65 27.49 1.57
N ARG A 6 -28.67 28.22 1.13
CA ARG A 6 -28.54 29.25 0.09
C ARG A 6 -27.61 30.38 0.53
N THR A 7 -27.77 30.86 1.76
CA THR A 7 -26.91 31.91 2.33
C THR A 7 -25.45 31.45 2.44
N ALA A 8 -25.21 30.20 2.82
CA ALA A 8 -23.85 29.65 2.88
C ALA A 8 -23.18 29.63 1.49
N ASN A 9 -23.89 29.19 0.45
CA ASN A 9 -23.35 29.16 -0.92
C ASN A 9 -23.07 30.56 -1.48
N GLU A 10 -23.92 31.55 -1.17
CA GLU A 10 -23.69 32.95 -1.57
C GLU A 10 -22.44 33.52 -0.89
N VAL A 11 -22.23 33.22 0.39
CA VAL A 11 -21.02 33.63 1.14
C VAL A 11 -19.77 32.95 0.56
N ILE A 12 -19.80 31.65 0.32
CA ILE A 12 -18.66 30.92 -0.28
C ILE A 12 -18.34 31.48 -1.67
N SER A 13 -19.36 31.70 -2.49
CA SER A 13 -19.19 32.24 -3.84
C SER A 13 -18.56 33.64 -3.82
N TRP A 14 -18.97 34.49 -2.89
CA TRP A 14 -18.37 35.81 -2.69
C TRP A 14 -16.91 35.70 -2.21
N LEU A 15 -16.62 34.86 -1.23
CA LEU A 15 -15.27 34.73 -0.66
C LEU A 15 -14.24 34.18 -1.66
N ILE A 16 -14.64 33.23 -2.51
CA ILE A 16 -13.73 32.56 -3.44
C ILE A 16 -13.64 33.32 -4.77
N TYR A 17 -14.78 33.75 -5.33
CA TYR A 17 -14.84 34.20 -6.72
C TYR A 17 -15.08 35.70 -6.91
N ALA A 18 -15.58 36.44 -5.91
CA ALA A 18 -15.84 37.86 -6.09
C ALA A 18 -14.55 38.67 -6.12
N ASP A 19 -14.50 39.67 -6.99
CA ASP A 19 -13.43 40.67 -7.03
C ASP A 19 -13.73 41.81 -6.04
N ASP A 20 -13.71 41.48 -4.74
CA ASP A 20 -14.05 42.39 -3.64
C ASP A 20 -12.98 42.33 -2.55
N GLU A 21 -12.23 43.42 -2.34
CA GLU A 21 -11.17 43.49 -1.32
C GLU A 21 -11.71 43.29 0.12
N ARG A 22 -13.01 43.54 0.36
CA ARG A 22 -13.62 43.34 1.69
C ARG A 22 -13.65 41.86 2.12
N LYS A 23 -13.46 40.92 1.18
CA LYS A 23 -13.36 39.49 1.48
C LYS A 23 -12.10 39.13 2.28
N TYR A 24 -11.07 39.97 2.24
CA TYR A 24 -9.82 39.78 3.00
C TYR A 24 -9.92 40.32 4.44
N ASN A 25 -10.96 39.92 5.16
CA ASN A 25 -11.17 40.30 6.56
C ASN A 25 -11.06 39.09 7.47
N SER A 26 -9.97 38.98 8.23
CA SER A 26 -9.71 37.79 9.04
C SER A 26 -10.73 37.58 10.15
N ALA A 27 -11.27 38.65 10.74
CA ALA A 27 -12.33 38.56 11.75
C ALA A 27 -13.62 37.98 11.17
N LEU A 28 -13.99 38.41 9.97
CA LEU A 28 -15.20 37.95 9.28
C LEU A 28 -15.10 36.46 8.92
N ILE A 29 -13.95 36.04 8.38
CA ILE A 29 -13.68 34.62 8.08
C ILE A 29 -13.76 33.75 9.33
N THR A 30 -13.16 34.19 10.44
CA THR A 30 -13.23 33.46 11.70
C THR A 30 -14.70 33.27 12.13
N GLU A 31 -15.53 34.31 12.05
CA GLU A 31 -16.95 34.20 12.41
C GLU A 31 -17.76 33.28 11.48
N PHE A 32 -17.45 33.28 10.18
CA PHE A 32 -18.11 32.36 9.23
C PHE A 32 -17.77 30.89 9.51
N ILE A 33 -16.52 30.61 9.86
CA ILE A 33 -16.09 29.25 10.23
C ILE A 33 -16.72 28.84 11.57
N LYS A 34 -16.71 29.72 12.59
CA LYS A 34 -17.38 29.46 13.89
C LYS A 34 -18.85 29.11 13.75
N ARG A 35 -19.55 29.83 12.85
CA ARG A 35 -20.99 29.64 12.60
C ARG A 35 -21.27 28.52 11.61
N LYS A 36 -20.25 27.76 11.17
CA LYS A 36 -20.33 26.67 10.18
C LYS A 36 -20.96 27.10 8.85
N ILE A 37 -20.77 28.37 8.48
CA ILE A 37 -21.19 28.93 7.18
C ILE A 37 -20.15 28.59 6.12
N LEU A 38 -18.87 28.58 6.51
CA LEU A 38 -17.73 28.28 5.64
C LEU A 38 -17.06 26.97 6.09
N ASN A 39 -16.82 26.07 5.15
CA ASN A 39 -16.05 24.85 5.38
C ASN A 39 -14.54 25.18 5.41
N PRO A 40 -13.82 24.90 6.51
CA PRO A 40 -12.37 25.15 6.59
C PRO A 40 -11.57 24.51 5.47
N LEU A 41 -11.90 23.27 5.06
CA LEU A 41 -11.16 22.52 4.04
C LEU A 41 -11.31 23.14 2.65
N GLU A 42 -12.51 23.62 2.32
CA GLU A 42 -12.77 24.32 1.05
C GLU A 42 -12.04 25.66 1.00
N TYR A 43 -12.00 26.36 2.15
CA TYR A 43 -11.29 27.62 2.25
C TYR A 43 -9.77 27.46 2.26
N ASP A 44 -9.23 26.35 2.80
CA ASP A 44 -7.81 26.01 2.76
C ASP A 44 -7.28 25.93 1.32
N GLN A 45 -8.01 25.26 0.43
CA GLN A 45 -7.64 25.16 -0.98
C GLN A 45 -7.59 26.53 -1.67
N TYR A 46 -8.47 27.45 -1.29
CA TYR A 46 -8.45 28.82 -1.79
C TYR A 46 -7.28 29.62 -1.19
N MET A 47 -7.08 29.54 0.13
CA MET A 47 -5.99 30.25 0.82
C MET A 47 -4.61 29.83 0.30
N ALA A 48 -4.40 28.53 0.04
CA ALA A 48 -3.18 28.00 -0.55
C ALA A 48 -2.83 28.64 -1.91
N LYS A 49 -3.83 29.10 -2.69
CA LYS A 49 -3.62 29.77 -3.98
C LYS A 49 -3.23 31.24 -3.83
N ILE A 50 -3.71 31.92 -2.79
CA ILE A 50 -3.53 33.36 -2.62
C ILE A 50 -2.40 33.73 -1.64
N VAL A 51 -1.92 32.76 -0.85
CA VAL A 51 -1.01 33.00 0.29
C VAL A 51 0.30 33.68 -0.10
N LEU A 52 0.82 33.48 -1.31
CA LEU A 52 2.03 34.14 -1.78
C LEU A 52 1.83 35.64 -2.05
N ASN A 53 0.60 36.06 -2.35
CA ASN A 53 0.27 37.45 -2.65
C ASN A 53 -0.37 38.17 -1.45
N LYS A 54 -0.92 37.42 -0.49
CA LYS A 54 -1.67 37.95 0.67
C LYS A 54 -1.23 37.25 1.97
N THR A 55 0.09 37.12 2.17
CA THR A 55 0.68 36.35 3.28
C THR A 55 0.23 36.85 4.66
N GLU A 56 0.28 38.16 4.91
CA GLU A 56 -0.16 38.76 6.19
C GLU A 56 -1.62 38.45 6.51
N PHE A 57 -2.50 38.54 5.51
CA PHE A 57 -3.92 38.20 5.67
C PHE A 57 -4.07 36.72 6.05
N VAL A 58 -3.44 35.82 5.31
CA VAL A 58 -3.52 34.38 5.56
C VAL A 58 -2.96 34.02 6.94
N LEU A 59 -1.81 34.56 7.33
CA LEU A 59 -1.26 34.37 8.67
C LEU A 59 -2.23 34.88 9.74
N SER A 60 -2.85 36.04 9.55
CA SER A 60 -3.82 36.57 10.51
C SER A 60 -5.07 35.69 10.67
N VAL A 61 -5.52 35.05 9.58
CA VAL A 61 -6.64 34.09 9.61
C VAL A 61 -6.23 32.83 10.38
N LEU A 62 -5.09 32.24 10.03
CA LEU A 62 -4.61 31.02 10.65
C LEU A 62 -4.28 31.21 12.13
N GLN A 63 -3.66 32.33 12.52
CA GLN A 63 -3.41 32.67 13.92
C GLN A 63 -4.72 32.73 14.73
N ARG A 64 -5.77 33.35 14.18
CA ARG A 64 -7.09 33.46 14.84
C ARG A 64 -7.88 32.16 14.91
N LEU A 65 -7.59 31.20 14.02
CA LEU A 65 -8.31 29.92 13.98
C LEU A 65 -7.59 28.82 14.76
N LEU A 66 -6.25 28.84 14.73
CA LEU A 66 -5.37 27.80 15.27
C LEU A 66 -4.73 28.18 16.60
N LEU A 67 -4.28 29.43 16.74
CA LEU A 67 -3.38 29.86 17.83
C LEU A 67 -4.07 30.73 18.90
N SER A 68 -5.34 31.08 18.74
CA SER A 68 -6.10 31.82 19.75
C SER A 68 -6.43 30.96 20.98
N ASP A 69 -6.67 31.62 22.13
CA ASP A 69 -7.04 30.96 23.40
C ASP A 69 -8.19 29.94 23.23
N VAL A 70 -9.16 30.27 22.38
CA VAL A 70 -10.19 29.34 21.92
C VAL A 70 -9.79 28.86 20.52
N LYS A 71 -9.40 27.59 20.40
CA LYS A 71 -9.04 26.96 19.12
C LYS A 71 -10.32 26.57 18.38
N TYR A 72 -10.54 27.10 17.18
CA TYR A 72 -11.74 26.83 16.37
C TYR A 72 -11.49 25.77 15.30
N CYS A 73 -10.24 25.64 14.88
CA CYS A 73 -9.79 24.65 13.92
C CYS A 73 -8.51 23.99 14.41
N THR A 74 -8.17 22.87 13.79
CA THR A 74 -6.90 22.19 13.96
C THR A 74 -5.97 22.54 12.80
N PRO A 75 -4.64 22.42 12.96
CA PRO A 75 -3.70 22.58 11.86
C PRO A 75 -4.03 21.70 10.64
N TYR A 76 -4.70 20.57 10.87
CA TYR A 76 -5.12 19.63 9.82
C TYR A 76 -6.22 20.17 8.90
N ASP A 77 -6.99 21.15 9.37
CA ASP A 77 -8.00 21.81 8.55
C ASP A 77 -7.38 22.75 7.49
N PHE A 78 -6.07 23.05 7.60
CA PHE A 78 -5.35 24.02 6.76
C PHE A 78 -4.03 23.51 6.16
N ILE A 79 -3.95 22.20 5.87
CA ILE A 79 -2.72 21.54 5.40
C ILE A 79 -2.18 22.17 4.12
N PHE A 80 -3.04 22.45 3.12
CA PHE A 80 -2.57 22.99 1.84
C PHE A 80 -1.93 24.37 2.02
N THR A 81 -2.52 25.23 2.85
CA THR A 81 -1.99 26.56 3.12
C THR A 81 -0.69 26.50 3.93
N ILE A 82 -0.63 25.64 4.96
CA ILE A 82 0.58 25.42 5.77
C ILE A 82 1.73 24.90 4.89
N GLU A 83 1.45 23.99 3.96
CA GLU A 83 2.44 23.45 3.03
C GLU A 83 3.04 24.51 2.09
N VAL A 84 2.22 25.46 1.63
CA VAL A 84 2.68 26.57 0.77
C VAL A 84 3.47 27.60 1.59
N LEU A 85 3.04 27.91 2.82
CA LEU A 85 3.80 28.77 3.74
C LEU A 85 5.17 28.20 4.09
N ALA A 86 5.25 26.88 4.35
CA ALA A 86 6.52 26.20 4.57
C ALA A 86 7.45 26.34 3.35
N LYS A 87 6.91 26.18 2.13
CA LYS A 87 7.67 26.38 0.89
C LYS A 87 8.21 27.80 0.77
N PHE A 88 7.34 28.78 1.00
CA PHE A 88 7.69 30.20 0.90
C PHE A 88 8.81 30.57 1.88
N ASN A 89 8.73 30.05 3.11
CA ASN A 89 9.73 30.30 4.14
C ASN A 89 11.08 29.62 3.84
N GLU A 90 11.09 28.47 3.17
CA GLU A 90 12.32 27.82 2.67
C GLU A 90 13.01 28.66 1.59
N GLU A 91 12.24 29.27 0.67
CA GLU A 91 12.78 30.01 -0.47
C GLU A 91 13.25 31.43 -0.13
N LYS A 92 12.52 32.12 0.76
CA LYS A 92 12.74 33.56 1.02
C LYS A 92 13.02 33.92 2.47
N TYR A 93 12.85 32.99 3.40
CA TYR A 93 12.94 33.18 4.85
C TYR A 93 12.19 34.42 5.37
N ASP A 94 11.06 34.18 6.03
CA ASP A 94 10.22 35.19 6.65
C ASP A 94 10.02 34.87 8.13
N ASP A 95 10.43 35.77 9.02
CA ASP A 95 10.38 35.58 10.48
C ASP A 95 8.96 35.32 11.00
N GLY A 96 7.96 35.98 10.41
CA GLY A 96 6.56 35.83 10.81
C GLY A 96 5.98 34.47 10.40
N VAL A 97 6.32 34.02 9.19
CA VAL A 97 5.95 32.68 8.72
C VAL A 97 6.68 31.60 9.52
N TYR A 98 7.97 31.80 9.82
CA TYR A 98 8.76 30.88 10.63
C TYR A 98 8.17 30.70 12.03
N GLU A 99 7.87 31.79 12.73
CA GLU A 99 7.31 31.73 14.08
C GLU A 99 5.89 31.13 14.07
N PHE A 100 5.09 31.42 13.05
CA PHE A 100 3.79 30.75 12.87
C PHE A 100 3.93 29.23 12.69
N LEU A 101 4.80 28.76 11.80
CA LEU A 101 5.00 27.33 11.53
C LEU A 101 5.51 26.58 12.76
N LYS A 102 6.39 27.21 13.54
CA LYS A 102 6.86 26.69 14.83
C LYS A 102 5.72 26.54 15.84
N ASN A 103 4.83 27.53 15.93
CA ASN A 103 3.68 27.45 16.85
C ASN A 103 2.66 26.40 16.40
N VAL A 104 2.47 26.23 15.09
CA VAL A 104 1.62 25.17 14.53
C VAL A 104 2.18 23.78 14.81
N SER A 105 3.50 23.58 14.75
CA SER A 105 4.10 22.27 15.02
C SER A 105 3.84 21.80 16.46
N TYR A 106 3.88 22.70 17.45
CA TYR A 106 3.50 22.38 18.82
C TYR A 106 2.05 21.90 18.95
N LEU A 107 1.09 22.48 18.21
CA LEU A 107 -0.33 22.10 18.25
C LEU A 107 -0.63 20.73 17.62
N ILE A 108 0.05 20.41 16.52
CA ILE A 108 -0.04 19.08 15.87
C ILE A 108 0.35 17.99 16.88
N ILE A 109 1.33 18.28 17.73
CA ILE A 109 1.91 17.36 18.69
C ILE A 109 1.07 17.27 19.98
N GLU A 110 0.68 18.38 20.62
CA GLU A 110 -0.15 18.37 21.84
C GLU A 110 -1.47 17.62 21.65
N SER A 111 -2.14 17.80 20.51
CA SER A 111 -3.40 17.12 20.24
C SER A 111 -3.25 15.60 20.07
N ASN A 112 -2.06 15.11 19.69
CA ASN A 112 -1.75 13.68 19.53
C ASN A 112 -1.41 13.00 20.87
N ILE A 113 -1.15 13.79 21.92
CA ILE A 113 -0.68 13.32 23.22
C ILE A 113 -1.82 13.21 24.26
N SER A 114 -2.99 13.82 24.01
CA SER A 114 -4.16 13.62 24.89
C SER A 114 -4.68 12.18 24.79
N THR A 115 -4.31 11.39 25.78
CA THR A 115 -4.52 9.95 25.97
C THR A 115 -5.97 9.48 26.08
N GLU A 116 -6.97 10.36 25.90
CA GLU A 116 -8.35 10.03 26.29
C GLU A 116 -9.26 9.46 25.18
N ASN A 117 -8.85 9.42 23.91
CA ASN A 117 -9.76 8.96 22.83
C ASN A 117 -9.14 8.03 21.79
N ILE A 118 -8.04 7.34 22.12
CA ILE A 118 -7.59 6.24 21.27
C ILE A 118 -8.55 5.07 21.51
N ASN A 119 -9.20 4.61 20.45
CA ASN A 119 -10.17 3.50 20.49
C ASN A 119 -9.41 2.20 20.81
N LEU A 120 -9.19 1.97 22.11
CA LEU A 120 -8.36 0.91 22.71
C LEU A 120 -8.85 -0.52 22.38
N GLU A 121 -10.05 -0.67 21.84
CA GLU A 121 -10.61 -1.98 21.48
C GLU A 121 -9.85 -2.71 20.36
N LYS A 122 -9.09 -2.00 19.50
CA LYS A 122 -8.29 -2.64 18.44
C LYS A 122 -6.90 -3.10 18.89
N ILE A 123 -6.43 -2.68 20.08
CA ILE A 123 -5.05 -2.88 20.57
C ILE A 123 -4.97 -3.96 21.65
N SER A 124 -6.11 -4.48 22.12
CA SER A 124 -6.24 -5.46 23.21
C SER A 124 -5.50 -6.79 22.99
N ASN A 125 -4.97 -7.06 21.81
CA ASN A 125 -4.20 -8.28 21.50
C ASN A 125 -2.69 -8.19 21.84
N LEU A 126 -2.21 -7.09 22.43
CA LEU A 126 -0.80 -6.92 22.82
C LEU A 126 -0.56 -6.96 24.34
N GLU A 127 -1.60 -7.21 25.13
CA GLU A 127 -1.53 -7.17 26.59
C GLU A 127 -1.26 -8.54 27.20
N GLY A 128 0.02 -8.77 27.44
CA GLY A 128 0.50 -9.78 28.37
C GLY A 128 1.95 -9.46 28.66
N VAL A 129 2.25 -9.14 29.92
CA VAL A 129 3.59 -8.80 30.47
C VAL A 129 3.94 -7.32 30.42
N PHE A 130 3.37 -6.47 31.29
CA PHE A 130 4.03 -5.21 31.67
C PHE A 130 3.77 -4.87 33.15
N GLU A 131 4.70 -5.29 34.00
CA GLU A 131 5.02 -4.61 35.26
C GLU A 131 6.44 -4.04 35.09
N ASN A 132 6.58 -2.72 35.01
CA ASN A 132 7.70 -1.88 35.50
C ASN A 132 7.71 -0.49 34.84
N ASP A 133 8.01 0.55 35.65
CA ASP A 133 8.16 1.96 35.27
C ASP A 133 9.37 2.18 34.33
N LEU A 134 9.18 1.97 33.02
CA LEU A 134 10.15 2.37 32.00
C LEU A 134 10.01 3.88 31.71
N ASP A 135 11.11 4.65 31.75
CA ASP A 135 11.11 6.04 31.28
C ASP A 135 11.05 6.07 29.74
N LEU A 136 9.86 6.33 29.21
CA LEU A 136 9.54 6.37 27.78
C LEU A 136 9.54 7.80 27.22
N ASN A 137 9.70 8.84 28.05
CA ASN A 137 9.58 10.24 27.62
C ASN A 137 10.59 10.61 26.53
N TRP A 138 11.80 10.04 26.60
CA TRP A 138 12.83 10.29 25.60
C TRP A 138 12.41 9.82 24.19
N ILE A 139 11.58 8.77 24.07
CA ILE A 139 11.09 8.26 22.77
C ILE A 139 10.17 9.29 22.13
N TYR A 140 9.24 9.86 22.91
CA TYR A 140 8.35 10.93 22.45
C TYR A 140 9.13 12.16 21.99
N ILE A 141 10.11 12.59 22.78
CA ILE A 141 11.01 13.70 22.42
C ILE A 141 11.78 13.38 21.13
N TYR A 142 12.24 12.14 20.98
CA TYR A 142 12.96 11.71 19.78
C TYR A 142 12.08 11.75 18.52
N ILE A 143 10.84 11.26 18.62
CA ILE A 143 9.86 11.31 17.53
C ILE A 143 9.59 12.77 17.16
N GLN A 144 9.42 13.66 18.13
CA GLN A 144 9.22 15.09 17.89
C GLN A 144 10.41 15.73 17.15
N ILE A 145 11.63 15.53 17.64
CA ILE A 145 12.84 16.08 17.02
C ILE A 145 13.03 15.51 15.59
N SER A 146 12.66 14.24 15.39
CA SER A 146 12.72 13.58 14.08
C SER A 146 11.65 14.11 13.13
N TRP A 147 10.43 14.35 13.61
CA TRP A 147 9.35 14.93 12.84
C TRP A 147 9.67 16.35 12.39
N ASP A 148 10.13 17.21 13.31
CA ASP A 148 10.51 18.59 12.99
C ASP A 148 11.63 18.63 11.93
N HIS A 149 12.60 17.71 12.03
CA HIS A 149 13.65 17.56 11.04
C HIS A 149 13.11 17.07 9.71
N PHE A 150 12.28 16.03 9.72
CA PHE A 150 11.69 15.46 8.51
C PHE A 150 10.87 16.51 7.76
N VAL A 151 9.95 17.22 8.44
CA VAL A 151 9.11 18.24 7.81
C VAL A 151 9.95 19.32 7.13
N ARG A 152 11.00 19.83 7.78
CA ARG A 152 11.90 20.86 7.24
C ARG A 152 12.66 20.44 5.97
N TYR A 153 12.92 19.15 5.80
CA TYR A 153 13.82 18.67 4.75
C TYR A 153 13.16 17.66 3.79
N SER A 154 11.89 17.29 4.02
CA SER A 154 11.16 16.25 3.27
C SER A 154 11.04 16.52 1.77
N ARG A 155 11.18 17.78 1.36
CA ARG A 155 11.15 18.22 -0.05
C ARG A 155 12.52 18.20 -0.72
N ILE A 156 13.60 18.09 0.05
CA ILE A 156 14.95 17.90 -0.51
C ILE A 156 15.05 16.44 -0.92
N PRO A 157 15.36 16.12 -2.19
CA PRO A 157 15.47 14.74 -2.69
C PRO A 157 16.76 14.09 -2.16
N SER A 158 16.81 13.85 -0.86
CA SER A 158 17.96 13.32 -0.15
C SER A 158 17.52 12.50 1.05
N SER A 159 18.36 11.54 1.47
CA SER A 159 18.17 10.78 2.69
C SER A 159 18.31 11.63 3.97
N TYR A 160 18.75 12.88 3.84
CA TYR A 160 18.99 13.77 4.98
C TYR A 160 17.74 14.03 5.82
N CYS A 161 16.55 14.10 5.20
CA CYS A 161 15.29 14.26 5.91
C CYS A 161 14.99 13.10 6.88
N TYR A 162 15.60 11.93 6.67
CA TYR A 162 15.45 10.76 7.52
C TYR A 162 16.59 10.57 8.53
N ALA A 163 17.63 11.43 8.50
CA ALA A 163 18.86 11.21 9.26
C ALA A 163 18.63 10.99 10.77
N LYS A 164 17.64 11.66 11.35
CA LYS A 164 17.29 11.47 12.76
C LYS A 164 16.47 10.21 12.99
N ILE A 165 15.39 10.01 12.23
CA ILE A 165 14.51 8.86 12.44
C ILE A 165 15.22 7.52 12.17
N ASP A 166 16.19 7.48 11.26
CA ASP A 166 16.96 6.28 10.91
C ASP A 166 17.77 5.71 12.09
N LEU A 167 18.09 6.52 13.09
CA LEU A 167 18.86 6.08 14.27
C LEU A 167 17.97 5.42 15.33
N LEU A 168 16.69 5.78 15.40
CA LEU A 168 15.78 5.33 16.46
C LEU A 168 15.64 3.80 16.51
N PRO A 169 15.42 3.07 15.39
CA PRO A 169 15.26 1.62 15.44
C PRO A 169 16.47 0.91 16.04
N LYS A 170 17.68 1.34 15.67
CA LYS A 170 18.92 0.77 16.20
C LYS A 170 19.03 1.04 17.71
N THR A 171 18.79 2.28 18.14
CA THR A 171 18.83 2.65 19.57
C THR A 171 17.80 1.88 20.41
N LEU A 172 16.61 1.61 19.87
CA LEU A 172 15.60 0.80 20.54
C LEU A 172 16.08 -0.64 20.73
N LEU A 173 16.66 -1.24 19.69
CA LEU A 173 17.10 -2.65 19.70
C LEU A 173 18.40 -2.88 20.50
N GLU A 174 19.28 -1.88 20.63
CA GLU A 174 20.54 -1.98 21.40
C GLU A 174 20.36 -1.97 22.92
N LYS A 175 19.19 -1.52 23.41
CA LYS A 175 18.89 -1.47 24.84
C LYS A 175 18.32 -2.80 25.33
N GLU A 176 17.00 -2.89 25.42
CA GLU A 176 16.28 -4.07 25.89
C GLU A 176 15.05 -4.34 25.00
N TRP A 177 14.72 -5.61 24.80
CA TRP A 177 13.58 -6.01 23.97
C TRP A 177 12.23 -5.50 24.48
N SER A 178 12.05 -5.39 25.79
CA SER A 178 10.86 -4.79 26.42
C SER A 178 10.69 -3.33 26.00
N LEU A 179 11.76 -2.54 26.12
CA LEU A 179 11.80 -1.14 25.71
C LEU A 179 11.62 -0.98 24.19
N ALA A 180 12.23 -1.86 23.39
CA ALA A 180 12.06 -1.84 21.93
C ALA A 180 10.59 -2.03 21.54
N LYS A 181 9.90 -2.99 22.14
CA LYS A 181 8.47 -3.24 21.89
C LYS A 181 7.61 -2.02 22.22
N GLU A 182 7.81 -1.41 23.38
CA GLU A 182 7.06 -0.21 23.77
C GLU A 182 7.38 0.98 22.86
N GLY A 183 8.65 1.19 22.49
CA GLY A 183 9.03 2.25 21.56
C GLY A 183 8.42 2.07 20.16
N ILE A 184 8.37 0.85 19.65
CA ILE A 184 7.72 0.53 18.37
C ILE A 184 6.20 0.77 18.47
N LYS A 185 5.57 0.38 19.59
CA LYS A 185 4.15 0.62 19.86
C LYS A 185 3.84 2.12 19.88
N ILE A 186 4.67 2.93 20.55
CA ILE A 186 4.54 4.40 20.56
C ILE A 186 4.60 4.96 19.14
N MET A 187 5.58 4.52 18.33
CA MET A 187 5.73 5.01 16.96
C MET A 187 4.56 4.60 16.05
N ILE A 188 4.04 3.39 16.21
CA ILE A 188 2.83 2.92 15.52
C ILE A 188 1.61 3.76 15.92
N ASN A 189 1.41 4.00 17.22
CA ASN A 189 0.30 4.82 17.73
C ASN A 189 0.38 6.25 17.22
N TRP A 190 1.58 6.84 17.21
CA TRP A 190 1.81 8.16 16.63
C TRP A 190 1.44 8.21 15.15
N PHE A 191 1.82 7.20 14.37
CA PHE A 191 1.48 7.12 12.95
C PHE A 191 -0.03 6.99 12.72
N ILE A 192 -0.70 6.09 13.44
CA ILE A 192 -2.15 5.88 13.31
C ILE A 192 -2.89 7.17 13.67
N SER A 193 -2.56 7.80 14.80
CA SER A 193 -3.18 9.05 15.24
C SER A 193 -2.94 10.19 14.23
N SER A 194 -1.71 10.29 13.70
CA SER A 194 -1.37 11.28 12.67
C SER A 194 -2.18 11.05 11.39
N TRP A 195 -2.34 9.80 10.97
CA TRP A 195 -3.13 9.44 9.79
C TRP A 195 -4.62 9.76 9.95
N GLU A 196 -5.21 9.42 11.10
CA GLU A 196 -6.61 9.71 11.42
C GLU A 196 -6.92 11.21 11.37
N LYS A 197 -5.92 12.03 11.70
CA LYS A 197 -5.99 13.48 11.61
C LYS A 197 -5.65 14.03 10.22
N GLY A 198 -5.39 13.20 9.22
CA GLY A 198 -5.11 13.64 7.85
C GLY A 198 -3.65 14.04 7.59
N CYS A 199 -2.72 13.74 8.51
CA CYS A 199 -1.28 14.01 8.33
C CYS A 199 -0.63 12.99 7.41
N TYR A 200 -0.86 13.08 6.10
CA TYR A 200 -0.34 12.08 5.16
C TYR A 200 1.20 12.06 5.06
N LEU A 201 1.88 13.16 5.40
CA LEU A 201 3.35 13.22 5.49
C LEU A 201 3.93 12.26 6.54
N SER A 202 3.15 11.94 7.59
CA SER A 202 3.55 10.95 8.61
C SER A 202 3.84 9.58 8.02
N TYR A 203 3.19 9.21 6.91
CA TYR A 203 3.41 7.97 6.19
C TYR A 203 4.87 7.78 5.81
N LYS A 204 5.51 8.79 5.21
CA LYS A 204 6.90 8.67 4.70
C LYS A 204 7.89 8.44 5.84
N MET A 205 7.78 9.22 6.90
CA MET A 205 8.67 9.09 8.07
C MET A 205 8.43 7.77 8.81
N PHE A 206 7.17 7.39 9.04
CA PHE A 206 6.83 6.12 9.68
C PHE A 206 7.27 4.92 8.85
N HIS A 207 7.01 4.94 7.54
CA HIS A 207 7.40 3.88 6.64
C HIS A 207 8.92 3.67 6.66
N ARG A 208 9.68 4.78 6.61
CA ARG A 208 11.13 4.73 6.75
C ARG A 208 11.57 4.10 8.07
N PHE A 209 10.98 4.53 9.18
CA PHE A 209 11.27 3.96 10.51
C PHE A 209 11.08 2.44 10.52
N ILE A 210 9.95 1.94 10.03
CA ILE A 210 9.62 0.51 10.12
C ILE A 210 10.47 -0.34 9.17
N VAL A 211 10.83 0.18 7.98
CA VAL A 211 11.76 -0.48 7.06
C VAL A 211 13.16 -0.59 7.67
N ILE A 212 13.66 0.49 8.27
CA ILE A 212 14.97 0.48 8.95
C ILE A 212 14.95 -0.44 10.16
N LEU A 213 13.86 -0.47 10.93
CA LEU A 213 13.68 -1.45 12.01
C LEU A 213 13.83 -2.88 11.49
N PHE A 214 13.12 -3.24 10.41
CA PHE A 214 13.20 -4.58 9.84
C PHE A 214 14.63 -4.96 9.43
N ARG A 215 15.42 -4.00 8.96
CA ARG A 215 16.82 -4.23 8.56
C ARG A 215 17.78 -4.46 9.72
N TYR A 216 17.46 -3.96 10.92
CA TYR A 216 18.28 -4.18 12.12
C TYR A 216 17.91 -5.44 12.90
N LEU A 217 16.76 -6.06 12.62
CA LEU A 217 16.34 -7.27 13.31
C LEU A 217 17.19 -8.48 12.91
N SER A 218 17.59 -9.25 13.92
CA SER A 218 18.20 -10.56 13.74
C SER A 218 17.13 -11.67 13.68
N ILE A 219 17.48 -12.83 13.13
CA ILE A 219 16.61 -14.00 13.11
C ILE A 219 16.50 -14.56 14.55
N SER A 220 15.38 -14.31 15.22
CA SER A 220 15.04 -14.85 16.54
C SER A 220 13.54 -15.10 16.67
N ILE A 221 13.12 -15.76 17.75
CA ILE A 221 11.68 -16.01 18.00
C ILE A 221 10.94 -14.70 18.33
N GLU A 222 11.61 -13.78 19.03
CA GLU A 222 11.11 -12.45 19.37
C GLU A 222 10.90 -11.61 18.11
N SER A 223 11.89 -11.57 17.22
CA SER A 223 11.78 -10.90 15.92
C SER A 223 10.65 -11.50 15.08
N ARG A 224 10.50 -12.83 15.06
CA ARG A 224 9.41 -13.51 14.35
C ARG A 224 8.05 -13.04 14.83
N ASN A 225 7.83 -13.07 16.13
CA ASN A 225 6.55 -12.67 16.73
C ASN A 225 6.26 -11.19 16.49
N MET A 226 7.27 -10.32 16.64
CA MET A 226 7.12 -8.89 16.43
C MET A 226 6.82 -8.54 14.97
N VAL A 227 7.61 -9.07 14.02
CA VAL A 227 7.38 -8.84 12.59
C VAL A 227 6.02 -9.36 12.17
N TYR A 228 5.61 -10.53 12.65
CA TYR A 228 4.28 -11.08 12.34
C TYR A 228 3.16 -10.18 12.86
N SER A 229 3.22 -9.71 14.11
CA SER A 229 2.23 -8.80 14.69
C SER A 229 2.14 -7.48 13.91
N ILE A 230 3.27 -6.92 13.48
CA ILE A 230 3.32 -5.70 12.67
C ILE A 230 2.68 -5.96 11.30
N LEU A 231 3.06 -7.04 10.61
CA LEU A 231 2.46 -7.39 9.32
C LEU A 231 0.96 -7.66 9.44
N LYS A 232 0.51 -8.31 10.51
CA LYS A 232 -0.92 -8.54 10.76
C LYS A 232 -1.66 -7.22 10.99
N LEU A 233 -1.09 -6.29 11.76
CA LEU A 233 -1.70 -4.98 11.99
C LEU A 233 -1.82 -4.15 10.71
N PHE A 234 -0.76 -4.12 9.90
CA PHE A 234 -0.69 -3.38 8.64
C PHE A 234 -1.21 -4.16 7.43
N SER A 235 -1.85 -5.31 7.65
CA SER A 235 -2.41 -6.11 6.58
C SER A 235 -3.49 -5.31 5.85
N PRO A 236 -3.73 -5.56 4.55
CA PRO A 236 -4.72 -4.82 3.77
C PRO A 236 -6.15 -4.97 4.29
N GLU A 237 -6.45 -5.98 5.10
CA GLU A 237 -7.74 -6.12 5.77
C GLU A 237 -7.93 -5.11 6.91
N ASN A 238 -6.84 -4.78 7.61
CA ASN A 238 -6.86 -3.89 8.78
C ASN A 238 -6.54 -2.45 8.39
N MET A 239 -5.55 -2.24 7.52
CA MET A 239 -5.10 -0.93 7.05
C MET A 239 -4.93 -0.91 5.53
N PRO A 240 -6.04 -0.91 4.75
CA PRO A 240 -5.97 -0.89 3.30
C PRO A 240 -5.08 0.22 2.75
N PHE A 241 -5.13 1.41 3.34
CA PHE A 241 -4.35 2.59 2.90
C PHE A 241 -2.83 2.39 2.96
N TYR A 242 -2.34 1.45 3.77
CA TYR A 242 -0.91 1.17 3.93
C TYR A 242 -0.41 0.05 3.00
N PHE A 243 -1.23 -0.43 2.06
CA PHE A 243 -0.90 -1.66 1.32
C PHE A 243 0.41 -1.60 0.54
N ILE A 244 0.78 -0.45 -0.05
CA ILE A 244 2.07 -0.31 -0.74
C ILE A 244 3.23 -0.50 0.24
N GLY A 245 3.18 0.15 1.41
CA GLY A 245 4.17 -0.06 2.47
C GLY A 245 4.18 -1.48 3.00
N TYR A 246 3.01 -2.14 3.07
CA TYR A 246 2.90 -3.56 3.40
C TYR A 246 3.64 -4.46 2.40
N LEU A 247 3.51 -4.19 1.09
CA LEU A 247 4.24 -4.94 0.05
C LEU A 247 5.76 -4.82 0.23
N GLU A 248 6.26 -3.62 0.57
CA GLU A 248 7.68 -3.40 0.83
C GLU A 248 8.15 -4.18 2.07
N LEU A 249 7.40 -4.14 3.17
CA LEU A 249 7.70 -4.90 4.39
C LEU A 249 7.69 -6.41 4.17
N VAL A 250 6.78 -6.94 3.36
CA VAL A 250 6.77 -8.37 3.02
C VAL A 250 7.96 -8.75 2.13
N ASN A 251 8.40 -7.83 1.28
CA ASN A 251 9.54 -8.05 0.38
C ASN A 251 10.91 -7.87 1.09
N GLU A 252 10.94 -7.33 2.31
CA GLU A 252 12.17 -7.19 3.11
C GLU A 252 12.83 -8.55 3.42
N LYS A 253 14.16 -8.51 3.53
CA LYS A 253 14.98 -9.74 3.69
C LYS A 253 14.59 -10.51 4.96
N ILE A 254 14.45 -9.81 6.08
CA ILE A 254 14.14 -10.42 7.38
C ILE A 254 12.80 -11.18 7.34
N THR A 255 11.78 -10.61 6.69
CA THR A 255 10.47 -11.25 6.56
C THR A 255 10.60 -12.57 5.81
N LYS A 256 11.37 -12.58 4.72
CA LYS A 256 11.61 -13.80 3.97
C LYS A 256 12.42 -14.83 4.74
N ASP A 257 13.42 -14.40 5.50
CA ASP A 257 14.24 -15.30 6.31
C ASP A 257 13.42 -15.94 7.45
N LEU A 258 12.49 -15.18 8.04
CA LEU A 258 11.66 -15.63 9.16
C LEU A 258 10.52 -16.58 8.78
N PHE A 259 9.82 -16.31 7.66
CA PHE A 259 8.54 -16.98 7.35
C PHE A 259 8.55 -17.88 6.11
N PHE A 260 9.57 -17.80 5.24
CA PHE A 260 9.64 -18.58 4.01
C PHE A 260 10.89 -19.47 4.00
N ASN A 261 10.93 -20.41 4.94
CA ASN A 261 11.97 -21.44 5.08
C ASN A 261 11.32 -22.83 5.27
N GLN A 262 12.11 -23.92 5.19
CA GLN A 262 11.59 -25.30 5.18
C GLN A 262 10.76 -25.66 6.43
N ASP A 263 11.03 -25.01 7.58
CA ASP A 263 10.34 -25.23 8.85
C ASP A 263 9.22 -24.19 9.12
N GLY A 264 9.06 -23.20 8.23
CA GLY A 264 8.25 -22.00 8.40
C GLY A 264 6.85 -22.15 7.80
N CYS A 265 5.91 -22.77 8.52
CA CYS A 265 5.03 -22.21 9.55
C CYS A 265 3.87 -21.36 9.01
N THR A 266 2.66 -21.76 9.38
CA THR A 266 1.32 -21.19 9.13
C THR A 266 1.24 -19.67 8.92
N PHE A 267 2.04 -18.87 9.62
CA PHE A 267 2.13 -17.42 9.43
C PHE A 267 2.48 -17.00 7.99
N GLY A 268 3.37 -17.73 7.31
CA GLY A 268 3.72 -17.47 5.90
C GLY A 268 2.51 -17.61 4.98
N VAL A 269 1.62 -18.59 5.26
CA VAL A 269 0.36 -18.76 4.53
C VAL A 269 -0.54 -17.55 4.73
N GLU A 270 -0.70 -17.09 5.97
CA GLU A 270 -1.52 -15.90 6.28
C GLU A 270 -1.00 -14.63 5.59
N ILE A 271 0.32 -14.43 5.53
CA ILE A 271 0.96 -13.32 4.81
C ILE A 271 0.63 -13.41 3.31
N CYS A 272 0.82 -14.57 2.68
CA CYS A 272 0.49 -14.78 1.27
C CYS A 272 -1.01 -14.54 0.98
N LEU A 273 -1.90 -15.00 1.86
CA LEU A 273 -3.33 -14.74 1.72
C LEU A 273 -3.67 -13.26 1.83
N SER A 274 -3.02 -12.54 2.75
CA SER A 274 -3.18 -11.10 2.92
C SER A 274 -2.73 -10.34 1.66
N LEU A 275 -1.60 -10.73 1.05
CA LEU A 275 -1.15 -10.18 -0.24
C LEU A 275 -2.20 -10.34 -1.35
N LEU A 276 -2.76 -11.55 -1.52
CA LEU A 276 -3.77 -11.83 -2.55
C LEU A 276 -5.07 -11.07 -2.31
N LYS A 277 -5.49 -10.89 -1.06
CA LYS A 277 -6.66 -10.08 -0.70
C LYS A 277 -6.41 -8.60 -0.98
N GLY A 278 -5.26 -8.06 -0.59
CA GLY A 278 -4.90 -6.68 -0.90
C GLY A 278 -4.87 -6.41 -2.40
N ALA A 279 -4.26 -7.32 -3.18
CA ALA A 279 -4.26 -7.24 -4.63
C ALA A 279 -5.67 -7.19 -5.24
N ARG A 280 -6.61 -7.94 -4.66
CA ARG A 280 -8.03 -7.95 -5.06
C ARG A 280 -8.73 -6.62 -4.78
N ILE A 281 -8.41 -5.98 -3.66
CA ILE A 281 -8.99 -4.69 -3.25
C ILE A 281 -8.52 -3.58 -4.18
N PHE A 282 -7.22 -3.51 -4.47
CA PHE A 282 -6.64 -2.44 -5.28
C PHE A 282 -6.83 -2.65 -6.79
N ASN A 283 -6.74 -3.90 -7.26
CA ASN A 283 -7.09 -4.33 -8.62
C ASN A 283 -6.48 -3.45 -9.75
N ASN A 284 -5.23 -3.01 -9.57
CA ASN A 284 -4.46 -2.18 -10.51
C ASN A 284 -3.21 -2.93 -10.98
N ASP A 285 -2.94 -2.93 -12.29
CA ASP A 285 -1.87 -3.72 -12.94
C ASP A 285 -0.48 -3.52 -12.33
N TYR A 286 -0.15 -2.31 -11.86
CA TYR A 286 1.12 -2.05 -11.19
C TYR A 286 1.23 -2.84 -9.87
N VAL A 287 0.20 -2.78 -9.03
CA VAL A 287 0.12 -3.50 -7.75
C VAL A 287 0.13 -5.01 -7.99
N LEU A 288 -0.62 -5.48 -8.99
CA LEU A 288 -0.62 -6.90 -9.38
C LEU A 288 0.80 -7.35 -9.72
N SER A 289 1.54 -6.58 -10.52
CA SER A 289 2.91 -6.92 -10.93
C SER A 289 3.88 -7.07 -9.75
N ILE A 290 3.77 -6.22 -8.72
CA ILE A 290 4.61 -6.30 -7.52
C ILE A 290 4.27 -7.56 -6.72
N VAL A 291 2.98 -7.85 -6.56
CA VAL A 291 2.52 -9.06 -5.85
C VAL A 291 3.03 -10.30 -6.58
N GLU A 292 2.94 -10.36 -7.90
CA GLU A 292 3.52 -11.47 -8.69
C GLU A 292 5.02 -11.63 -8.40
N GLN A 293 5.80 -10.55 -8.45
CA GLN A 293 7.24 -10.59 -8.17
C GLN A 293 7.56 -11.09 -6.76
N ILE A 294 6.77 -10.70 -5.75
CA ILE A 294 6.93 -11.19 -4.37
C ILE A 294 6.70 -12.70 -4.33
N PHE A 295 5.63 -13.20 -4.95
CA PHE A 295 5.34 -14.63 -5.02
C PHE A 295 6.45 -15.42 -5.72
N TYR A 296 7.02 -14.91 -6.83
CA TYR A 296 8.17 -15.53 -7.49
C TYR A 296 9.40 -15.62 -6.57
N LYS A 297 9.74 -14.54 -5.85
CA LYS A 297 10.87 -14.55 -4.90
C LYS A 297 10.66 -15.51 -3.73
N ILE A 298 9.42 -15.65 -3.25
CA ILE A 298 9.07 -16.62 -2.21
C ILE A 298 9.24 -18.04 -2.75
N PHE A 299 8.76 -18.28 -3.96
CA PHE A 299 8.88 -19.57 -4.64
C PHE A 299 10.34 -20.00 -4.81
N GLU A 300 11.20 -19.11 -5.33
CA GLU A 300 12.65 -19.38 -5.49
C GLU A 300 13.33 -19.74 -4.17
N LYS A 301 12.84 -19.18 -3.06
CA LYS A 301 13.41 -19.41 -1.73
C LYS A 301 12.91 -20.69 -1.07
N CYS A 302 11.63 -21.01 -1.22
CA CYS A 302 10.99 -22.13 -0.53
C CYS A 302 9.92 -22.81 -1.40
N GLU A 303 10.37 -23.53 -2.42
CA GLU A 303 9.48 -24.29 -3.32
C GLU A 303 8.57 -25.30 -2.57
N PRO A 304 9.05 -26.10 -1.57
CA PRO A 304 8.18 -27.07 -0.89
C PRO A 304 6.96 -26.44 -0.18
N PHE A 305 7.18 -25.36 0.56
CA PHE A 305 6.10 -24.58 1.21
C PHE A 305 5.06 -24.12 0.19
N PHE A 306 5.52 -23.66 -0.96
CA PHE A 306 4.68 -23.13 -2.00
C PHE A 306 3.88 -24.23 -2.72
N VAL A 307 4.51 -25.37 -3.00
CA VAL A 307 3.89 -26.56 -3.60
C VAL A 307 2.75 -27.08 -2.71
N GLU A 308 2.98 -27.17 -1.40
CA GLU A 308 1.98 -27.66 -0.43
C GLU A 308 0.73 -26.76 -0.37
N ASN A 309 0.93 -25.44 -0.45
CA ASN A 309 -0.13 -24.44 -0.29
C ASN A 309 -0.67 -23.87 -1.63
N SER A 310 -0.11 -24.31 -2.76
CA SER A 310 -0.41 -23.84 -4.12
C SER A 310 -1.90 -23.84 -4.47
N TRP A 311 -2.65 -24.87 -4.06
CA TRP A 311 -4.08 -24.98 -4.31
C TRP A 311 -4.87 -23.84 -3.64
N LEU A 312 -4.51 -23.51 -2.39
CA LEU A 312 -5.17 -22.49 -1.58
C LEU A 312 -4.88 -21.11 -2.14
N PHE A 313 -3.62 -20.86 -2.47
CA PHE A 313 -3.20 -19.63 -3.13
C PHE A 313 -3.88 -19.48 -4.48
N SER A 314 -3.95 -20.52 -5.33
CA SER A 314 -4.63 -20.44 -6.62
C SER A 314 -6.13 -20.18 -6.49
N TYR A 315 -6.79 -20.76 -5.47
CA TYR A 315 -8.20 -20.51 -5.19
C TYR A 315 -8.45 -19.06 -4.77
N GLN A 316 -7.56 -18.49 -3.95
CA GLN A 316 -7.67 -17.11 -3.45
C GLN A 316 -7.12 -16.05 -4.42
N CYS A 317 -6.35 -16.47 -5.41
CA CYS A 317 -5.71 -15.63 -6.41
C CYS A 317 -6.76 -15.04 -7.35
N PRO A 318 -6.84 -13.70 -7.47
CA PRO A 318 -7.78 -13.06 -8.40
C PRO A 318 -7.56 -13.53 -9.84
N ASN A 319 -8.64 -13.68 -10.61
CA ASN A 319 -8.58 -14.27 -11.95
C ASN A 319 -7.81 -13.46 -13.00
N LYS A 320 -7.39 -12.22 -12.68
CA LYS A 320 -6.53 -11.40 -13.54
C LYS A 320 -5.04 -11.78 -13.45
N PHE A 321 -4.66 -12.53 -12.42
CA PHE A 321 -3.29 -13.00 -12.19
C PHE A 321 -2.98 -14.23 -13.04
N ASP A 322 -3.04 -14.11 -14.37
CA ASP A 322 -2.84 -15.23 -15.28
C ASP A 322 -1.42 -15.84 -15.12
N LYS A 323 -0.38 -15.01 -14.95
CA LYS A 323 1.01 -15.47 -14.73
C LYS A 323 1.19 -16.16 -13.38
N LEU A 324 0.71 -15.54 -12.30
CA LEU A 324 0.80 -16.15 -10.97
C LEU A 324 -0.06 -17.44 -10.88
N LYS A 325 -1.22 -17.49 -11.53
CA LYS A 325 -1.99 -18.75 -11.64
C LYS A 325 -1.24 -19.82 -12.43
N ASN A 326 -0.52 -19.46 -13.49
CA ASN A 326 0.35 -20.39 -14.19
C ASN A 326 1.43 -20.98 -13.28
N LEU A 327 2.15 -20.13 -12.53
CA LEU A 327 3.14 -20.56 -11.55
C LEU A 327 2.55 -21.48 -10.49
N LEU A 328 1.40 -21.11 -9.92
CA LEU A 328 0.74 -21.86 -8.87
C LEU A 328 0.27 -23.24 -9.34
N ASN A 329 -0.24 -23.31 -10.57
CA ASN A 329 -0.85 -24.53 -11.10
C ASN A 329 0.17 -25.49 -11.69
N SER A 330 1.34 -25.03 -12.18
CA SER A 330 2.39 -25.94 -12.67
C SER A 330 3.06 -26.75 -11.56
N LYS A 331 2.95 -26.26 -10.31
CA LYS A 331 3.61 -26.84 -9.14
C LYS A 331 2.64 -27.45 -8.14
N ARG A 332 1.36 -27.63 -8.52
CA ARG A 332 0.32 -28.07 -7.59
C ARG A 332 0.42 -29.55 -7.24
N SER A 333 0.52 -29.87 -5.95
CA SER A 333 0.32 -31.24 -5.45
C SER A 333 -1.17 -31.61 -5.45
N VAL A 334 -1.50 -32.79 -5.96
CA VAL A 334 -2.89 -33.25 -6.17
C VAL A 334 -3.57 -33.74 -4.87
N THR A 335 -2.81 -33.97 -3.81
CA THR A 335 -3.22 -34.81 -2.67
C THR A 335 -4.06 -34.13 -1.59
N THR A 336 -4.16 -32.80 -1.55
CA THR A 336 -4.77 -32.08 -0.42
C THR A 336 -6.31 -32.15 -0.46
N LYS A 337 -6.96 -32.92 0.42
CA LYS A 337 -8.45 -32.90 0.54
C LYS A 337 -8.94 -31.51 0.94
N ILE A 338 -9.97 -31.00 0.27
CA ILE A 338 -10.48 -29.64 0.47
C ILE A 338 -11.96 -29.72 0.86
N SER A 339 -12.27 -29.14 2.01
CA SER A 339 -13.63 -28.97 2.52
C SER A 339 -14.19 -27.63 2.06
N GLY A 340 -15.48 -27.59 1.71
CA GLY A 340 -16.20 -26.38 1.35
C GLY A 340 -17.30 -26.63 0.32
N ASN A 341 -18.21 -25.66 0.22
CA ASN A 341 -19.41 -25.75 -0.63
C ASN A 341 -19.39 -24.81 -1.85
N SER A 342 -18.28 -24.11 -2.11
CA SER A 342 -18.21 -23.22 -3.28
C SER A 342 -18.20 -24.03 -4.58
N ALA A 343 -18.74 -23.44 -5.66
CA ALA A 343 -18.74 -24.05 -6.99
C ALA A 343 -17.34 -24.50 -7.43
N TYR A 344 -16.31 -23.70 -7.15
CA TYR A 344 -14.90 -24.05 -7.40
C TYR A 344 -14.45 -25.31 -6.64
N ILE A 345 -14.83 -25.44 -5.36
CA ILE A 345 -14.45 -26.61 -4.55
C ILE A 345 -15.23 -27.86 -5.03
N LYS A 346 -16.51 -27.70 -5.38
CA LYS A 346 -17.31 -28.81 -5.93
C LYS A 346 -16.72 -29.36 -7.22
N ILE A 347 -16.38 -28.51 -8.19
CA ILE A 347 -15.80 -28.97 -9.46
C ILE A 347 -14.42 -29.62 -9.24
N LEU A 348 -13.61 -29.07 -8.33
CA LEU A 348 -12.31 -29.63 -7.96
C LEU A 348 -12.46 -31.04 -7.34
N ASN A 349 -13.41 -31.20 -6.41
CA ASN A 349 -13.69 -32.49 -5.79
C ASN A 349 -14.30 -33.50 -6.79
N ALA A 350 -15.11 -33.05 -7.74
CA ALA A 350 -15.61 -33.90 -8.82
C ALA A 350 -14.48 -34.36 -9.75
N LEU A 351 -13.58 -33.46 -10.16
CA LEU A 351 -12.43 -33.78 -11.02
C LEU A 351 -11.50 -34.84 -10.40
N ARG A 352 -11.33 -34.81 -9.07
CA ARG A 352 -10.57 -35.81 -8.30
C ARG A 352 -11.16 -37.21 -8.31
N THR A 353 -12.44 -37.36 -8.64
CA THR A 353 -13.03 -38.69 -8.82
C THR A 353 -12.65 -39.33 -10.14
N GLU A 354 -12.04 -38.55 -11.06
CA GLU A 354 -11.69 -38.98 -12.42
C GLU A 354 -12.89 -39.50 -13.24
N ASN A 355 -14.11 -39.29 -12.75
CA ASN A 355 -15.36 -39.67 -13.41
C ASN A 355 -15.94 -38.47 -14.18
N ILE A 356 -15.86 -38.56 -15.50
CA ILE A 356 -16.32 -37.51 -16.42
C ILE A 356 -17.81 -37.20 -16.23
N GLU A 357 -18.66 -38.20 -16.01
CA GLU A 357 -20.11 -38.01 -15.87
C GLU A 357 -20.44 -37.21 -14.61
N LYS A 358 -19.78 -37.54 -13.50
CA LYS A 358 -19.92 -36.81 -12.23
C LYS A 358 -19.45 -35.36 -12.35
N VAL A 359 -18.40 -35.09 -13.13
CA VAL A 359 -17.94 -33.72 -13.39
C VAL A 359 -18.97 -32.96 -14.23
N LEU A 360 -19.56 -33.59 -15.25
CA LEU A 360 -20.60 -32.99 -16.09
C LEU A 360 -21.89 -32.71 -15.31
N GLU A 361 -22.27 -33.58 -14.38
CA GLU A 361 -23.40 -33.36 -13.46
C GLU A 361 -23.18 -32.07 -12.66
N VAL A 362 -22.01 -31.90 -12.03
CA VAL A 362 -21.67 -30.67 -11.31
C VAL A 362 -21.67 -29.45 -12.25
N ILE A 363 -21.17 -29.56 -13.48
CA ILE A 363 -21.24 -28.44 -14.44
C ILE A 363 -22.69 -28.05 -14.74
N SER A 364 -23.58 -29.04 -14.91
CA SER A 364 -24.99 -28.81 -15.19
C SER A 364 -25.74 -28.13 -14.03
N GLU A 365 -25.37 -28.41 -12.78
CA GLU A 365 -25.95 -27.73 -11.60
C GLU A 365 -25.74 -26.20 -11.63
N TYR A 366 -24.66 -25.74 -12.27
CA TYR A 366 -24.22 -24.35 -12.24
C TYR A 366 -24.35 -23.63 -13.60
N GLU A 367 -24.85 -24.30 -14.64
CA GLU A 367 -24.88 -23.82 -16.03
C GLU A 367 -25.57 -22.44 -16.16
N ASP A 368 -26.71 -22.27 -15.48
CA ASP A 368 -27.53 -21.06 -15.53
C ASP A 368 -27.31 -20.11 -14.34
N THR A 369 -26.22 -20.32 -13.59
CA THR A 369 -25.93 -19.54 -12.37
C THR A 369 -24.79 -18.55 -12.59
N ASN A 370 -24.75 -17.49 -11.77
CA ASN A 370 -23.61 -16.56 -11.70
C ASN A 370 -22.30 -17.24 -11.26
N ASP A 371 -22.39 -18.43 -10.68
CA ASP A 371 -21.25 -19.22 -10.23
C ASP A 371 -20.62 -20.08 -11.33
N ARG A 372 -21.21 -20.14 -12.54
CA ARG A 372 -20.63 -20.82 -13.71
C ARG A 372 -19.17 -20.42 -13.97
N LYS A 373 -18.86 -19.14 -13.80
CA LYS A 373 -17.48 -18.64 -13.97
C LYS A 373 -16.48 -19.39 -13.08
N TRP A 374 -16.86 -19.72 -11.85
CA TRP A 374 -16.01 -20.44 -10.90
C TRP A 374 -15.81 -21.91 -11.30
N ILE A 375 -16.80 -22.52 -11.97
CA ILE A 375 -16.66 -23.84 -12.59
C ILE A 375 -15.62 -23.79 -13.70
N ILE A 376 -15.68 -22.78 -14.58
CA ILE A 376 -14.74 -22.61 -15.70
C ILE A 376 -13.31 -22.35 -15.18
N TYR A 377 -13.14 -21.46 -14.22
CA TYR A 377 -11.84 -21.25 -13.58
C TYR A 377 -11.35 -22.52 -12.89
N GLY A 378 -12.23 -23.25 -12.19
CA GLY A 378 -11.88 -24.52 -11.57
C GLY A 378 -11.43 -25.58 -12.58
N LEU A 379 -12.06 -25.68 -13.75
CA LEU A 379 -11.62 -26.59 -14.82
C LEU A 379 -10.23 -26.22 -15.33
N VAL A 380 -9.99 -24.95 -15.66
CA VAL A 380 -8.71 -24.49 -16.23
C VAL A 380 -7.59 -24.49 -15.18
N ASP A 381 -7.87 -24.18 -13.92
CA ASP A 381 -6.90 -24.20 -12.82
C ASP A 381 -6.47 -25.64 -12.43
N ASN A 382 -7.17 -26.66 -12.93
CA ASN A 382 -6.80 -28.07 -12.77
C ASN A 382 -6.16 -28.69 -14.02
N LEU A 383 -5.83 -27.89 -15.04
CA LEU A 383 -4.88 -28.29 -16.08
C LEU A 383 -3.46 -28.17 -15.49
N VAL A 384 -3.00 -29.23 -14.82
CA VAL A 384 -1.72 -29.34 -14.09
C VAL A 384 -0.82 -30.36 -14.82
N ASP A 385 0.48 -30.38 -14.53
CA ASP A 385 1.42 -31.30 -15.20
C ASP A 385 1.14 -32.78 -14.88
N ASN A 386 1.05 -33.60 -15.93
CA ASN A 386 1.13 -35.07 -15.93
C ASN A 386 0.31 -35.80 -14.84
N ASN A 387 -0.98 -35.48 -14.70
CA ASN A 387 -1.89 -36.21 -13.83
C ASN A 387 -3.22 -36.59 -14.52
N ASN A 388 -3.87 -37.65 -13.99
CA ASN A 388 -5.15 -38.13 -14.52
C ASN A 388 -6.27 -37.10 -14.40
N ILE A 389 -6.19 -36.21 -13.41
CA ILE A 389 -7.15 -35.11 -13.22
C ILE A 389 -7.16 -34.17 -14.43
N SER A 390 -5.98 -33.84 -14.97
CA SER A 390 -5.86 -32.97 -16.14
C SER A 390 -6.39 -33.66 -17.39
N ASN A 391 -6.14 -34.96 -17.53
CA ASN A 391 -6.75 -35.76 -18.60
C ASN A 391 -8.29 -35.78 -18.51
N CYS A 392 -8.84 -35.89 -17.29
CA CYS A 392 -10.26 -35.77 -17.04
C CYS A 392 -10.77 -34.36 -17.41
N ALA A 393 -10.10 -33.30 -16.95
CA ALA A 393 -10.44 -31.92 -17.25
C ALA A 393 -10.43 -31.62 -18.76
N ILE A 394 -9.43 -32.09 -19.50
CA ILE A 394 -9.33 -31.94 -20.97
C ILE A 394 -10.53 -32.61 -21.68
N LYS A 395 -10.88 -33.84 -21.29
CA LYS A 395 -12.04 -34.55 -21.86
C LYS A 395 -13.37 -33.87 -21.52
N VAL A 396 -13.50 -33.32 -20.32
CA VAL A 396 -14.68 -32.55 -19.90
C VAL A 396 -14.76 -31.23 -20.67
N ILE A 397 -13.64 -30.53 -20.85
CA ILE A 397 -13.56 -29.33 -21.69
C ILE A 397 -14.05 -29.68 -23.10
N GLU A 398 -13.50 -30.72 -23.73
CA GLU A 398 -13.91 -31.18 -25.06
C GLU A 398 -15.43 -31.37 -25.19
N LYS A 399 -16.04 -32.05 -24.22
CA LYS A 399 -17.50 -32.30 -24.19
C LYS A 399 -18.33 -31.04 -23.95
N THR A 400 -17.76 -29.98 -23.36
CA THR A 400 -18.46 -28.75 -22.99
C THR A 400 -18.18 -27.57 -23.92
N LEU A 401 -17.26 -27.72 -24.87
CA LEU A 401 -16.90 -26.66 -25.84
C LEU A 401 -18.12 -26.12 -26.58
N ASN A 402 -19.08 -26.96 -26.98
CA ASN A 402 -20.27 -26.51 -27.70
C ASN A 402 -21.08 -25.45 -26.93
N LYS A 403 -21.01 -25.48 -25.59
CA LYS A 403 -21.75 -24.56 -24.71
C LYS A 403 -20.88 -23.40 -24.21
N PHE A 404 -19.65 -23.69 -23.78
CA PHE A 404 -18.81 -22.72 -23.06
C PHE A 404 -17.53 -22.33 -23.81
N LYS A 405 -17.48 -22.49 -25.14
CA LYS A 405 -16.28 -22.25 -25.97
C LYS A 405 -15.62 -20.91 -25.69
N GLU A 406 -16.41 -19.83 -25.70
CA GLU A 406 -15.87 -18.47 -25.57
C GLU A 406 -15.30 -18.21 -24.17
N GLU A 407 -15.97 -18.72 -23.13
CA GLU A 407 -15.56 -18.50 -21.74
C GLU A 407 -14.33 -19.33 -21.38
N ILE A 408 -14.33 -20.63 -21.72
CA ILE A 408 -13.17 -21.52 -21.54
C ILE A 408 -11.99 -21.00 -22.38
N GLY A 409 -12.23 -20.70 -23.67
CA GLY A 409 -11.21 -20.19 -24.57
C GLY A 409 -10.62 -18.87 -24.08
N GLY A 410 -11.43 -17.97 -23.55
CA GLY A 410 -10.97 -16.71 -22.98
C GLY A 410 -10.01 -16.87 -21.80
N VAL A 411 -10.18 -17.90 -20.96
CA VAL A 411 -9.25 -18.18 -19.84
C VAL A 411 -8.01 -18.92 -20.35
N VAL A 412 -8.19 -19.99 -21.14
CA VAL A 412 -7.08 -20.81 -21.66
C VAL A 412 -6.12 -19.98 -22.51
N VAL A 413 -6.63 -19.16 -23.44
CA VAL A 413 -5.80 -18.34 -24.32
C VAL A 413 -5.03 -17.29 -23.52
N CYS A 414 -5.66 -16.58 -22.59
CA CYS A 414 -4.95 -15.59 -21.77
C CYS A 414 -3.84 -16.23 -20.94
N ARG A 415 -4.14 -17.33 -20.25
CA ARG A 415 -3.14 -18.07 -19.48
C ARG A 415 -2.00 -18.61 -20.35
N PHE A 416 -2.30 -19.14 -21.54
CA PHE A 416 -1.26 -19.60 -22.47
C PHE A 416 -0.35 -18.46 -22.94
N MET A 417 -0.95 -17.33 -23.35
CA MET A 417 -0.20 -16.17 -23.84
C MET A 417 0.69 -15.52 -22.77
N CYS A 418 0.40 -15.71 -21.49
CA CYS A 418 1.23 -15.26 -20.38
C CYS A 418 2.52 -16.07 -20.18
N GLY A 419 2.64 -17.26 -20.80
CA GLY A 419 3.82 -18.12 -20.71
C GLY A 419 3.97 -18.85 -19.37
N ASN A 420 4.92 -19.80 -19.32
CA ASN A 420 5.27 -20.60 -18.12
C ASN A 420 4.08 -21.31 -17.46
N GLY A 421 3.06 -21.67 -18.25
CA GLY A 421 1.92 -22.45 -17.79
C GLY A 421 2.20 -23.96 -17.73
N PRO A 422 1.29 -24.73 -17.11
CA PRO A 422 1.38 -26.19 -17.10
C PRO A 422 1.32 -26.80 -18.51
N GLU A 423 1.96 -27.95 -18.73
CA GLU A 423 1.96 -28.71 -19.99
C GLU A 423 0.53 -29.03 -20.45
N SER A 424 -0.35 -29.44 -19.53
CA SER A 424 -1.76 -29.72 -19.81
C SER A 424 -2.53 -28.49 -20.31
N LEU A 425 -2.14 -27.28 -19.90
CA LEU A 425 -2.72 -26.03 -20.43
C LEU A 425 -2.32 -25.83 -21.89
N GLU A 426 -1.05 -26.08 -22.22
CA GLU A 426 -0.55 -26.02 -23.60
C GLU A 426 -1.23 -27.05 -24.50
N VAL A 427 -1.39 -28.30 -24.03
CA VAL A 427 -2.13 -29.33 -24.77
C VAL A 427 -3.57 -28.88 -25.06
N CYS A 428 -4.27 -28.34 -24.06
CA CYS A 428 -5.63 -27.82 -24.21
C CYS A 428 -5.70 -26.68 -25.23
N TYR A 429 -4.78 -25.71 -25.15
CA TYR A 429 -4.68 -24.61 -26.11
C TYR A 429 -4.44 -25.11 -27.54
N ASN A 430 -3.43 -25.97 -27.73
CA ASN A 430 -3.05 -26.49 -29.04
C ASN A 430 -4.17 -27.30 -29.68
N ARG A 431 -4.90 -28.10 -28.88
CA ARG A 431 -5.98 -28.96 -29.37
C ARG A 431 -7.24 -28.19 -29.75
N PHE A 432 -7.63 -27.16 -29.00
CA PHE A 432 -8.96 -26.56 -29.14
C PHE A 432 -8.99 -25.09 -29.56
N PHE A 433 -7.93 -24.31 -29.26
CA PHE A 433 -8.00 -22.84 -29.33
C PHE A 433 -6.92 -22.19 -30.20
N LYS A 434 -5.89 -22.92 -30.63
CA LYS A 434 -4.77 -22.38 -31.44
C LYS A 434 -5.24 -21.62 -32.68
N VAL A 435 -6.17 -22.20 -33.44
CA VAL A 435 -6.68 -21.63 -34.71
C VAL A 435 -7.54 -20.38 -34.48
N GLU A 436 -8.27 -20.32 -33.37
CA GLU A 436 -9.25 -19.26 -33.07
C GLU A 436 -8.72 -18.17 -32.11
N SER A 437 -7.49 -18.34 -31.61
CA SER A 437 -6.83 -17.48 -30.63
C SER A 437 -6.94 -15.99 -30.95
N LYS A 438 -6.65 -15.58 -32.20
CA LYS A 438 -6.76 -14.17 -32.65
C LYS A 438 -8.17 -13.58 -32.47
N LYS A 439 -9.23 -14.36 -32.72
CA LYS A 439 -10.63 -13.92 -32.63
C LYS A 439 -11.10 -13.81 -31.18
N ILE A 440 -10.63 -14.72 -30.32
CA ILE A 440 -10.98 -14.77 -28.90
C ILE A 440 -10.31 -13.61 -28.14
N VAL A 441 -9.02 -13.34 -28.41
CA VAL A 441 -8.27 -12.25 -27.78
C VAL A 441 -8.96 -10.90 -28.04
N LEU A 442 -9.26 -10.59 -29.31
CA LEU A 442 -9.92 -9.33 -29.70
C LEU A 442 -11.25 -9.08 -28.98
N LYS A 443 -12.07 -10.13 -28.78
CA LYS A 443 -13.35 -10.01 -28.06
C LYS A 443 -13.19 -9.78 -26.56
N LYS A 444 -12.17 -10.37 -25.91
CA LYS A 444 -11.94 -10.21 -24.47
C LYS A 444 -11.35 -8.84 -24.14
N THR A 445 -10.48 -8.30 -25.01
CA THR A 445 -9.99 -6.92 -24.88
C THR A 445 -11.15 -5.91 -24.94
N VAL A 446 -12.14 -6.13 -25.80
CA VAL A 446 -13.35 -5.29 -25.89
C VAL A 446 -14.27 -5.46 -24.66
N LYS A 447 -14.43 -6.67 -24.13
CA LYS A 447 -15.24 -6.95 -22.93
C LYS A 447 -14.56 -6.64 -21.59
N GLN A 448 -13.28 -6.27 -21.57
CA GLN A 448 -12.59 -5.76 -20.37
C GLN A 448 -12.79 -4.25 -20.16
N TYR A 449 -13.37 -3.53 -21.13
CA TYR A 449 -13.73 -2.11 -21.04
C TYR A 449 -15.25 -1.79 -21.04
N PRO A 450 -16.14 -2.49 -20.32
CA PRO A 450 -17.35 -1.84 -19.85
C PRO A 450 -16.96 -1.05 -18.60
N MET A 451 -16.95 0.28 -18.74
CA MET A 451 -17.10 1.17 -17.58
C MET A 451 -18.34 0.73 -16.83
N ILE A 452 -18.16 0.14 -15.64
CA ILE A 452 -19.26 -0.05 -14.71
C ILE A 452 -19.36 1.25 -13.92
N GLU A 453 -20.47 1.92 -14.18
CA GLU A 453 -20.95 3.12 -13.53
C GLU A 453 -20.94 3.00 -12.01
N GLU A 454 -20.62 4.14 -11.43
CA GLU A 454 -20.76 4.54 -10.05
C GLU A 454 -22.05 4.00 -9.43
N ASN A 455 -21.94 3.43 -8.23
CA ASN A 455 -22.86 3.79 -7.15
C ASN A 455 -22.22 3.49 -5.80
N ASN A 456 -22.23 4.51 -4.95
CA ASN A 456 -21.81 4.57 -3.54
C ASN A 456 -20.32 4.76 -3.22
N LEU A 457 -19.71 5.87 -3.66
CA LEU A 457 -18.35 6.28 -3.22
C LEU A 457 -18.16 7.79 -3.00
N GLY A 458 -19.24 8.57 -2.85
CA GLY A 458 -19.22 10.05 -2.75
C GLY A 458 -18.43 10.67 -1.58
N LEU A 459 -17.81 9.87 -0.70
CA LEU A 459 -16.97 10.34 0.42
C LEU A 459 -15.53 9.81 0.41
N ARG A 460 -15.11 9.04 -0.61
CA ARG A 460 -13.75 8.43 -0.68
C ARG A 460 -12.90 8.88 -1.88
N LEU A 461 -13.42 9.74 -2.75
CA LEU A 461 -12.67 10.23 -3.92
C LEU A 461 -11.46 11.10 -3.51
N ASN A 462 -11.57 11.92 -2.47
CA ASN A 462 -10.45 12.75 -2.00
C ASN A 462 -9.34 11.96 -1.31
N SER A 463 -9.66 10.88 -0.58
CA SER A 463 -8.64 10.06 0.08
C SER A 463 -7.95 9.11 -0.89
N LYS A 464 -8.63 8.66 -1.95
CA LYS A 464 -8.03 7.84 -3.01
C LYS A 464 -7.05 8.64 -3.85
N GLU A 465 -7.40 9.85 -4.28
CA GLU A 465 -6.46 10.73 -5.00
C GLU A 465 -5.27 11.17 -4.14
N SER A 466 -5.49 11.47 -2.85
CA SER A 466 -4.42 11.84 -1.93
C SER A 466 -3.49 10.65 -1.63
N CYS A 467 -4.05 9.44 -1.47
CA CYS A 467 -3.29 8.21 -1.29
C CYS A 467 -2.55 7.81 -2.57
N GLU A 468 -3.15 8.00 -3.75
CA GLU A 468 -2.48 7.79 -5.04
C GLU A 468 -1.34 8.79 -5.24
N ARG A 469 -1.52 10.09 -4.94
CA ARG A 469 -0.43 11.09 -5.02
C ARG A 469 0.69 10.83 -4.00
N ALA A 470 0.36 10.47 -2.76
CA ALA A 470 1.34 10.13 -1.74
C ALA A 470 2.13 8.87 -2.15
N SER A 471 1.44 7.84 -2.65
CA SER A 471 2.05 6.59 -3.11
C SER A 471 2.89 6.79 -4.37
N LEU A 472 2.42 7.58 -5.33
CA LEU A 472 3.17 7.94 -6.55
C LEU A 472 4.42 8.75 -6.22
N SER A 473 4.36 9.67 -5.25
CA SER A 473 5.55 10.43 -4.83
C SER A 473 6.61 9.56 -4.14
N VAL A 474 6.23 8.43 -3.53
CA VAL A 474 7.15 7.44 -2.97
C VAL A 474 7.77 6.60 -4.10
N ILE A 475 6.99 6.27 -5.13
CA ILE A 475 7.45 5.55 -6.32
C ILE A 475 8.43 6.42 -7.15
N GLU A 476 8.12 7.70 -7.38
CA GLU A 476 9.03 8.64 -8.06
C GLU A 476 10.33 8.86 -7.26
N ALA A 477 10.25 8.93 -5.93
CA ALA A 477 11.44 8.99 -5.08
C ALA A 477 12.29 7.70 -5.14
N ALA A 478 11.65 6.53 -5.27
CA ALA A 478 12.33 5.25 -5.45
C ALA A 478 12.99 5.11 -6.85
N GLU A 479 12.45 5.76 -7.88
CA GLU A 479 13.08 5.83 -9.21
C GLU A 479 14.27 6.79 -9.26
N ILE A 480 14.26 7.89 -8.49
CA ILE A 480 15.42 8.79 -8.34
C ILE A 480 16.62 8.04 -7.70
N HIS A 481 16.38 7.04 -6.86
CA HIS A 481 17.42 6.18 -6.28
C HIS A 481 18.09 5.19 -7.27
N LYS A 482 17.72 5.19 -8.56
CA LYS A 482 18.45 4.47 -9.62
C LYS A 482 19.47 5.33 -10.39
N GLN A 483 19.62 6.62 -10.07
CA GLN A 483 20.74 7.37 -10.59
C GLN A 483 22.02 7.00 -9.80
N PRO A 484 23.15 6.70 -10.48
CA PRO A 484 24.39 6.45 -9.79
C PRO A 484 24.75 7.67 -8.96
N THR A 485 25.14 7.44 -7.72
CA THR A 485 25.77 8.42 -6.83
C THR A 485 26.80 9.21 -7.65
N PRO A 486 26.72 10.56 -7.73
CA PRO A 486 27.80 11.30 -8.36
C PRO A 486 29.08 11.00 -7.59
N SER A 487 30.13 10.62 -8.32
CA SER A 487 31.47 10.48 -7.75
C SER A 487 31.84 11.79 -7.07
N LEU A 488 32.44 11.67 -5.88
CA LEU A 488 33.07 12.77 -5.15
C LEU A 488 34.24 13.32 -5.99
N ASP A 489 33.92 14.16 -6.98
CA ASP A 489 34.89 15.04 -7.61
C ASP A 489 35.14 16.21 -6.66
N GLN A 490 36.18 15.99 -5.87
CA GLN A 490 37.24 16.92 -5.51
C GLN A 490 36.96 18.39 -5.84
N VAL A 491 36.77 19.15 -4.75
CA VAL A 491 37.05 20.58 -4.62
C VAL A 491 38.24 20.96 -5.51
N ASN A 492 37.97 21.83 -6.49
CA ASN A 492 38.98 22.60 -7.22
C ASN A 492 39.78 23.46 -6.24
N ASN A 493 40.84 22.91 -5.66
CA ASN A 493 41.97 23.70 -5.19
C ASN A 493 43.08 23.57 -6.23
N LYS A 494 43.23 24.62 -7.04
CA LYS A 494 44.45 24.90 -7.78
C LYS A 494 45.59 25.01 -6.77
N GLY A 495 46.53 24.08 -6.80
CA GLY A 495 47.73 24.14 -5.97
C GLY A 495 48.65 22.93 -6.13
N TYR A 496 49.52 23.02 -7.14
CA TYR A 496 50.82 22.34 -7.25
C TYR A 496 50.90 20.80 -7.38
N GLY A 497 51.62 20.37 -8.42
CA GLY A 497 52.61 19.30 -8.26
C GLY A 497 52.33 17.96 -8.94
N VAL A 498 52.67 17.89 -10.22
CA VAL A 498 52.91 16.70 -11.05
C VAL A 498 53.52 15.50 -10.31
N LYS A 499 52.95 14.29 -10.50
CA LYS A 499 53.69 13.07 -10.87
C LYS A 499 52.75 12.00 -11.46
N LYS A 500 53.06 11.56 -12.69
CA LYS A 500 52.49 10.40 -13.41
C LYS A 500 52.98 9.08 -12.78
N CYS A 501 52.14 8.05 -12.83
CA CYS A 501 52.40 6.65 -13.26
C CYS A 501 51.07 5.89 -13.14
N GLU A 502 50.38 5.61 -14.23
CA GLU A 502 50.43 4.40 -15.08
C GLU A 502 49.19 3.54 -14.88
N SER A 503 48.54 3.27 -16.00
CA SER A 503 47.26 2.60 -16.18
C SER A 503 47.34 1.10 -15.94
N ILE A 504 46.42 0.56 -15.15
CA ILE A 504 46.01 -0.85 -15.26
C ILE A 504 44.53 -0.87 -15.61
N ILE A 505 44.27 -1.35 -16.83
CA ILE A 505 42.94 -1.65 -17.38
C ILE A 505 42.45 -2.94 -16.73
N PHE A 506 41.25 -2.93 -16.17
CA PHE A 506 40.43 -4.15 -16.05
C PHE A 506 38.99 -3.83 -16.45
N THR A 507 38.59 -4.45 -17.56
CA THR A 507 37.23 -4.52 -18.10
C THR A 507 36.26 -5.24 -17.15
N PRO A 508 34.97 -4.85 -17.13
CA PRO A 508 33.98 -5.40 -16.21
C PRO A 508 33.37 -6.70 -16.74
N TYR A 509 33.16 -7.68 -15.86
CA TYR A 509 32.25 -8.79 -16.13
C TYR A 509 31.04 -8.67 -15.20
N PHE A 510 29.91 -8.30 -15.81
CA PHE A 510 28.58 -8.63 -15.31
C PHE A 510 28.38 -10.16 -15.39
N ARG A 511 27.87 -10.75 -14.31
CA ARG A 511 26.88 -11.83 -14.34
C ARG A 511 25.91 -11.63 -13.19
#